data_AF-A0A2K5EIB8-F1
#
_entry.id   AF-A0A2K5EIB8-F1
#
_cell.length_a   1.000
_cell.length_b   1.000
_cell.length_c   1.000
_cell.angle_alpha   90.00
_cell.angle_beta   90.00
_cell.angle_gamma   90.00
#
_symmetry.space_group_name_H-M   'P 1'
#
loop_
_entity.id
_entity.type
_entity.pdbx_description
1 polymer ?
#
loop_
_entity_poly.entity_id
_entity_poly.type
_entity_poly.pdbx_seq_one_letter_code
_entity_poly.pdbx_strand_id
1 'polypeptide(L)'
;LLFLTNCKTCVFADQGAEKHEGTGQSSGITDQEKELSTSAFQAFTSGNYDACLQHLACLQDINKDDYKIILNTAVAEFFKSNQTTTDNLRQTLNQLKNQVHSAVEEMDGLDDVENSMLYYNQAVILYHLRQYTEAISVGEKLYQFIEPFEEKFAQAVCFLLVDLYILTYQAEKALHLLAVLEKMISQGNNNKNGKNEVIFLK
;
A
#
# COMPACT_ATOMS: atom_id res chain seq x y z
N LEU A 1 -0.98 -7.16 1.16
CA LEU A 1 -1.55 -5.83 0.80
C LEU A 1 -0.49 -4.76 0.54
N LEU A 2 0.50 -4.56 1.42
CA LEU A 2 1.52 -3.50 1.30
C LEU A 2 2.34 -3.54 -0.02
N PHE A 3 2.74 -4.75 -0.43
CA PHE A 3 3.45 -5.01 -1.69
C PHE A 3 2.60 -4.71 -2.93
N LEU A 4 1.28 -4.91 -2.84
CA LEU A 4 0.29 -4.72 -3.92
C LEU A 4 -0.04 -3.25 -4.16
N THR A 5 -0.10 -2.45 -3.10
CA THR A 5 -0.45 -1.02 -3.18
C THR A 5 0.73 -0.23 -3.76
N ASN A 6 1.96 -0.45 -3.28
CA ASN A 6 3.11 0.38 -3.63
C ASN A 6 3.70 0.13 -5.02
N CYS A 7 3.79 -1.13 -5.48
CA CYS A 7 4.25 -1.41 -6.85
C CYS A 7 3.29 -0.87 -7.91
N LYS A 8 1.99 -0.80 -7.62
CA LYS A 8 1.00 -0.18 -8.50
C LYS A 8 1.15 1.35 -8.53
N THR A 9 1.39 2.00 -7.40
CA THR A 9 1.58 3.46 -7.35
C THR A 9 2.78 3.93 -8.20
N CYS A 10 3.90 3.20 -8.22
CA CYS A 10 5.02 3.48 -9.14
C CYS A 10 4.61 3.42 -10.62
N VAL A 11 3.56 2.66 -10.96
CA VAL A 11 3.01 2.54 -12.32
C VAL A 11 1.98 3.64 -12.62
N PHE A 12 1.31 4.20 -11.60
CA PHE A 12 0.21 5.17 -11.74
C PHE A 12 0.62 6.64 -11.70
N ALA A 13 1.84 6.99 -11.26
CA ALA A 13 2.32 8.38 -11.22
C ALA A 13 2.33 9.11 -12.60
N ASP A 14 2.08 8.38 -13.69
CA ASP A 14 2.09 8.89 -15.07
C ASP A 14 0.69 9.19 -15.65
N GLN A 15 -0.41 8.78 -15.00
CA GLN A 15 -1.76 8.93 -15.58
C GLN A 15 -2.52 10.20 -15.14
N GLY A 16 -1.89 11.09 -14.35
CA GLY A 16 -2.55 12.29 -13.78
C GLY A 16 -2.06 13.66 -14.26
N ALA A 17 -1.02 13.76 -15.09
CA ALA A 17 -0.44 15.06 -15.43
C ALA A 17 -1.00 15.63 -16.75
N GLU A 18 -2.17 16.28 -16.70
CA GLU A 18 -2.54 17.25 -17.74
C GLU A 18 -1.63 18.50 -17.61
N LYS A 19 -0.76 18.63 -18.62
CA LYS A 19 0.10 19.75 -19.01
C LYS A 19 -0.02 21.06 -18.21
N HIS A 20 1.10 21.49 -17.63
CA HIS A 20 1.42 22.90 -17.52
C HIS A 20 2.92 23.13 -17.82
N GLU A 21 3.21 23.95 -18.84
CA GLU A 21 4.56 24.40 -19.17
C GLU A 21 5.10 25.31 -18.08
N GLY A 22 6.27 24.96 -17.54
CA GLY A 22 7.01 25.79 -16.60
C GLY A 22 8.28 25.06 -16.16
N THR A 23 9.43 25.62 -16.51
CA THR A 23 10.77 25.10 -16.23
C THR A 23 10.99 24.76 -14.75
N GLY A 24 11.12 23.47 -14.47
CA GLY A 24 11.52 22.90 -13.17
C GLY A 24 11.67 21.39 -13.34
N GLN A 25 12.74 20.80 -12.83
CA GLN A 25 13.10 19.39 -13.00
C GLN A 25 11.92 18.47 -12.64
N SER A 26 11.26 17.92 -13.65
CA SER A 26 10.32 16.81 -13.46
C SER A 26 11.14 15.57 -13.09
N SER A 27 11.20 15.23 -11.80
CA SER A 27 11.62 13.90 -11.36
C SER A 27 10.52 12.89 -11.72
N GLY A 28 10.29 12.71 -13.02
CA GLY A 28 9.41 11.68 -13.54
C GLY A 28 10.09 10.33 -13.37
N ILE A 29 9.33 9.34 -12.91
CA ILE A 29 9.75 7.93 -12.85
C ILE A 29 10.21 7.52 -14.25
N THR A 30 11.41 6.95 -14.36
CA THR A 30 11.93 6.47 -15.64
C THR A 30 11.16 5.25 -16.12
N ASP A 31 11.07 5.04 -17.44
CA ASP A 31 10.46 3.83 -18.02
C ASP A 31 11.07 2.55 -17.45
N GLN A 32 12.38 2.60 -17.14
CA GLN A 32 13.12 1.52 -16.51
C GLN A 32 12.64 1.23 -15.07
N GLU A 33 12.44 2.24 -14.23
CA GLU A 33 11.89 2.06 -12.88
C GLU A 33 10.47 1.50 -12.90
N LYS A 34 9.65 1.93 -13.87
CA LYS A 34 8.29 1.45 -14.07
C LYS A 34 8.25 -0.02 -14.48
N GLU A 35 9.10 -0.42 -15.42
CA GLU A 35 9.23 -1.81 -15.85
C GLU A 35 9.69 -2.70 -14.69
N LEU A 36 10.77 -2.32 -14.00
CA LEU A 36 11.30 -3.08 -12.86
C LEU A 36 10.27 -3.21 -11.74
N SER A 37 9.52 -2.14 -11.43
CA SER A 37 8.44 -2.16 -10.43
C SER A 37 7.34 -3.14 -10.82
N THR A 38 6.97 -3.18 -12.10
CA THR A 38 5.96 -4.09 -12.64
C THR A 38 6.44 -5.54 -12.62
N SER A 39 7.70 -5.80 -12.99
CA SER A 39 8.29 -7.13 -12.95
C SER A 39 8.45 -7.65 -11.53
N ALA A 40 8.92 -6.82 -10.59
CA ALA A 40 9.00 -7.16 -9.16
C ALA A 40 7.62 -7.55 -8.61
N PHE A 41 6.59 -6.80 -9.00
CA PHE A 41 5.20 -7.09 -8.65
C PHE A 41 4.72 -8.45 -9.14
N GLN A 42 4.85 -8.70 -10.45
CA GLN A 42 4.42 -9.95 -11.06
C GLN A 42 5.16 -11.16 -10.45
N ALA A 43 6.47 -11.02 -10.23
CA ALA A 43 7.30 -12.06 -9.60
C ALA A 43 6.82 -12.37 -8.18
N PHE A 44 6.53 -11.36 -7.36
CA PHE A 44 5.98 -11.58 -6.02
C PHE A 44 4.62 -12.29 -6.06
N THR A 45 3.71 -11.84 -6.93
CA THR A 45 2.35 -12.44 -7.02
C THR A 45 2.34 -13.87 -7.54
N SER A 46 3.36 -14.26 -8.32
CA SER A 46 3.55 -15.64 -8.79
C SER A 46 4.31 -16.52 -7.80
N GLY A 47 4.70 -15.98 -6.63
CA GLY A 47 5.50 -16.67 -5.63
C GLY A 47 6.99 -16.84 -6.00
N ASN A 48 7.44 -16.21 -7.09
CA ASN A 48 8.84 -16.21 -7.49
C ASN A 48 9.60 -15.09 -6.78
N TYR A 49 9.90 -15.32 -5.49
CA TYR A 49 10.54 -14.32 -4.65
C TYR A 49 12.01 -14.05 -5.03
N ASP A 50 12.71 -15.00 -5.65
CA ASP A 50 14.07 -14.78 -6.15
C ASP A 50 14.11 -13.74 -7.27
N ALA A 51 13.25 -13.88 -8.28
CA ALA A 51 13.13 -12.89 -9.35
C ALA A 51 12.64 -11.53 -8.81
N CYS A 52 11.71 -11.55 -7.85
CA CYS A 52 11.23 -10.34 -7.18
C CYS A 52 12.38 -9.55 -6.54
N LEU A 53 13.22 -10.23 -5.75
CA LEU A 53 14.37 -9.61 -5.08
C LEU A 53 15.42 -9.11 -6.07
N GLN A 54 15.62 -9.78 -7.21
CA GLN A 54 16.51 -9.29 -8.27
C GLN A 54 16.02 -7.96 -8.85
N HIS A 55 14.73 -7.85 -9.18
CA HIS A 55 14.16 -6.61 -9.69
C HIS A 55 14.21 -5.49 -8.65
N LEU A 56 13.96 -5.79 -7.38
CA LEU A 56 14.07 -4.82 -6.28
C LEU A 56 15.51 -4.35 -6.05
N ALA A 57 16.51 -5.23 -6.18
CA ALA A 57 17.92 -4.84 -6.10
C ALA A 57 18.30 -3.86 -7.22
N CYS A 58 17.84 -4.12 -8.45
CA CYS A 58 18.04 -3.17 -9.56
C CYS A 58 17.36 -1.82 -9.31
N LEU A 59 16.17 -1.81 -8.71
CA LEU A 59 15.50 -0.56 -8.31
C LEU A 59 16.27 0.17 -7.20
N GLN A 60 16.80 -0.55 -6.21
CA GLN A 60 17.58 0.03 -5.12
C GLN A 60 18.87 0.70 -5.64
N ASP A 61 19.48 0.17 -6.70
CA ASP A 61 20.66 0.80 -7.31
C ASP A 61 20.34 2.16 -7.96
N ILE A 62 19.10 2.32 -8.44
CA ILE A 62 18.60 3.57 -9.04
C ILE A 62 18.17 4.55 -7.94
N ASN A 63 17.43 4.08 -6.94
CA ASN A 63 16.87 4.89 -5.87
C ASN A 63 17.22 4.32 -4.48
N LYS A 64 18.43 4.69 -4.00
CA LYS A 64 19.09 4.03 -2.86
C LYS A 64 18.41 4.24 -1.51
N ASP A 65 17.64 5.30 -1.35
CA ASP A 65 17.05 5.68 -0.06
C ASP A 65 15.51 5.58 -0.05
N ASP A 66 14.91 5.00 -1.10
CA ASP A 66 13.47 4.82 -1.17
C ASP A 66 12.99 3.74 -0.19
N TYR A 67 12.31 4.20 0.86
CA TYR A 67 11.73 3.35 1.90
C TYR A 67 10.76 2.31 1.34
N LYS A 68 10.12 2.57 0.19
CA LYS A 68 9.20 1.64 -0.48
C LYS A 68 9.95 0.42 -0.99
N ILE A 69 11.15 0.60 -1.54
CA ILE A 69 11.98 -0.50 -2.05
C ILE A 69 12.51 -1.33 -0.87
N ILE A 70 12.97 -0.67 0.20
CA ILE A 70 13.42 -1.34 1.43
C ILE A 70 12.29 -2.18 2.05
N LEU A 71 11.09 -1.60 2.16
CA LEU A 71 9.90 -2.28 2.69
C LEU A 71 9.51 -3.49 1.84
N ASN A 72 9.44 -3.31 0.53
CA ASN A 72 9.10 -4.38 -0.40
C ASN A 72 10.15 -5.51 -0.36
N THR A 73 11.42 -5.17 -0.21
CA THR A 73 12.52 -6.14 -0.08
C THR A 73 12.35 -6.97 1.20
N ALA A 74 12.13 -6.32 2.35
CA ALA A 74 11.92 -7.02 3.61
C ALA A 74 10.68 -7.94 3.59
N VAL A 75 9.61 -7.51 2.92
CA VAL A 75 8.41 -8.34 2.72
C VAL A 75 8.73 -9.54 1.81
N ALA A 76 9.39 -9.33 0.68
CA ALA A 76 9.78 -10.41 -0.24
C ALA A 76 10.69 -11.44 0.43
N GLU A 77 11.68 -11.02 1.22
CA GLU A 77 12.55 -11.89 2.01
C GLU A 77 11.77 -12.69 3.07
N PHE A 78 10.82 -12.04 3.74
CA PHE A 78 9.97 -12.68 4.73
C PHE A 78 9.16 -13.82 4.08
N PHE A 79 8.51 -13.57 2.95
CA PHE A 79 7.76 -14.61 2.24
C PHE A 79 8.68 -15.72 1.67
N LYS A 80 9.83 -15.36 1.11
CA LYS A 80 10.85 -16.32 0.65
C LYS A 80 11.32 -17.26 1.75
N SER A 81 11.44 -16.76 2.98
CA SER A 81 11.86 -17.54 4.15
C SER A 81 10.77 -18.47 4.70
N ASN A 82 9.63 -18.60 4.04
CA ASN A 82 8.41 -19.21 4.60
C ASN A 82 7.98 -18.55 5.91
N GLN A 83 8.12 -17.23 5.99
CA GLN A 83 7.69 -16.41 7.13
C GLN A 83 8.44 -16.70 8.44
N THR A 84 9.67 -17.21 8.36
CA THR A 84 10.48 -17.54 9.54
C THR A 84 11.33 -16.38 10.04
N THR A 85 11.56 -15.36 9.21
CA THR A 85 12.39 -14.18 9.54
C THR A 85 11.59 -13.03 10.19
N THR A 86 10.62 -13.35 11.06
CA THR A 86 9.73 -12.35 11.67
C THR A 86 10.48 -11.26 12.43
N ASP A 87 11.55 -11.59 13.14
CA ASP A 87 12.34 -10.61 13.89
C ASP A 87 13.04 -9.59 12.98
N ASN A 88 13.59 -10.05 11.85
CA ASN A 88 14.20 -9.18 10.85
C ASN A 88 13.16 -8.23 10.24
N LEU A 89 12.02 -8.78 9.82
CA LEU A 89 10.92 -7.96 9.28
C LEU A 89 10.47 -6.91 10.31
N ARG A 90 10.30 -7.30 11.57
CA ARG A 90 9.90 -6.38 12.64
C ARG A 90 10.95 -5.29 12.86
N GLN A 91 12.24 -5.62 12.80
CA GLN A 91 13.30 -4.63 12.93
C GLN A 91 13.23 -3.59 11.80
N THR A 92 13.11 -4.04 10.56
CA THR A 92 12.96 -3.14 9.40
C THR A 92 11.71 -2.27 9.53
N LEU A 93 10.56 -2.85 9.90
CA LEU A 93 9.31 -2.10 10.08
C LEU A 93 9.44 -1.01 11.16
N ASN A 94 10.15 -1.27 12.27
CA ASN A 94 10.38 -0.25 13.29
C ASN A 94 11.26 0.90 12.78
N GLN A 95 12.28 0.61 11.96
CA GLN A 95 13.10 1.65 11.35
C GLN A 95 12.28 2.52 10.40
N LEU A 96 11.48 1.87 9.55
CA LEU A 96 10.64 2.55 8.57
C LEU A 96 9.48 3.31 9.20
N LYS A 97 8.96 2.87 10.36
CA LYS A 97 7.91 3.58 11.10
C LYS A 97 8.29 5.05 11.30
N ASN A 98 9.49 5.31 11.81
CA ASN A 98 9.92 6.67 12.14
C ASN A 98 10.07 7.52 10.86
N GLN A 99 10.65 6.94 9.81
CA GLN A 99 10.83 7.62 8.53
C GLN A 99 9.49 8.00 7.87
N VAL A 100 8.55 7.06 7.82
CA VAL A 100 7.20 7.27 7.26
C VAL A 100 6.40 8.25 8.12
N HIS A 101 6.55 8.18 9.44
CA HIS A 101 5.87 9.11 10.36
C HIS A 101 6.33 10.55 10.15
N SER A 102 7.64 10.80 10.13
CA SER A 102 8.18 12.14 9.87
C SER A 102 7.75 12.67 8.50
N ALA A 103 7.78 11.84 7.47
CA ALA A 103 7.29 12.25 6.14
C ALA A 103 5.82 12.68 6.19
N VAL A 104 4.95 11.94 6.90
CA VAL A 104 3.54 12.29 7.10
C VAL A 104 3.34 13.63 7.83
N GLU A 105 4.18 13.95 8.81
CA GLU A 105 4.10 15.21 9.56
C GLU A 105 4.47 16.44 8.71
N GLU A 106 5.30 16.26 7.68
CA GLU A 106 5.77 17.34 6.80
C GLU A 106 4.78 17.70 5.67
N MET A 107 3.65 16.98 5.55
CA MET A 107 2.73 17.13 4.41
C MET A 107 1.53 18.03 4.73
N ASP A 108 1.15 18.86 3.75
CA ASP A 108 0.04 19.84 3.83
C ASP A 108 -1.37 19.24 3.63
N GLY A 109 -1.62 17.99 4.06
CA GLY A 109 -2.95 17.38 4.04
C GLY A 109 -3.06 16.03 3.33
N LEU A 110 -4.30 15.62 3.05
CA LEU A 110 -4.69 14.31 2.47
C LEU A 110 -5.31 14.41 1.07
N ASP A 111 -5.31 15.61 0.50
CA ASP A 111 -5.89 15.94 -0.80
C ASP A 111 -5.12 15.32 -1.97
N ASP A 112 -3.81 15.07 -1.81
CA ASP A 112 -3.00 14.37 -2.80
C ASP A 112 -2.98 12.84 -2.62
N VAL A 113 -2.85 12.13 -3.76
CA VAL A 113 -2.86 10.67 -3.81
C VAL A 113 -1.62 10.08 -3.15
N GLU A 114 -0.45 10.68 -3.39
CA GLU A 114 0.79 10.22 -2.76
C GLU A 114 0.69 10.37 -1.24
N ASN A 115 0.06 11.46 -0.78
CA ASN A 115 -0.14 11.70 0.63
C ASN A 115 -1.03 10.64 1.30
N SER A 116 -2.17 10.35 0.70
CA SER A 116 -3.09 9.33 1.20
C SER A 116 -2.47 7.93 1.21
N MET A 117 -1.63 7.61 0.22
CA MET A 117 -0.88 6.35 0.19
C MET A 117 0.13 6.25 1.33
N LEU A 118 0.82 7.34 1.68
CA LEU A 118 1.76 7.36 2.79
C LEU A 118 1.05 7.13 4.13
N TYR A 119 -0.11 7.75 4.34
CA TYR A 119 -0.96 7.48 5.52
C TYR A 119 -1.38 6.02 5.60
N TYR A 120 -1.81 5.44 4.49
CA TYR A 120 -2.17 4.02 4.44
C TYR A 120 -0.97 3.12 4.78
N ASN A 121 0.21 3.40 4.21
CA ASN A 121 1.43 2.68 4.51
C ASN A 121 1.80 2.78 5.99
N GLN A 122 1.66 3.96 6.60
CA GLN A 122 1.88 4.14 8.04
C GLN A 122 0.93 3.26 8.86
N ALA A 123 -0.36 3.26 8.54
CA ALA A 123 -1.35 2.44 9.23
C ALA A 123 -1.04 0.93 9.13
N VAL A 124 -0.58 0.46 7.97
CA VAL A 124 -0.20 -0.96 7.79
C VAL A 124 1.07 -1.32 8.56
N ILE A 125 2.07 -0.44 8.60
CA ILE A 125 3.28 -0.65 9.42
C ILE A 125 2.87 -0.75 10.89
N LEU A 126 2.06 0.19 11.39
CA LEU A 126 1.55 0.19 12.76
C LEU A 126 0.73 -1.08 13.07
N TYR A 127 -0.10 -1.54 12.14
CA TYR A 127 -0.86 -2.78 12.24
C TYR A 127 0.05 -3.99 12.45
N HIS A 128 1.10 -4.14 11.64
CA HIS A 128 2.05 -5.25 11.76
C HIS A 128 2.94 -5.15 13.01
N LEU A 129 3.19 -3.94 13.50
CA LEU A 129 3.87 -3.69 14.79
C LEU A 129 2.96 -3.83 16.01
N ARG A 130 1.69 -4.21 15.82
CA ARG A 130 0.66 -4.35 16.87
C ARG A 130 0.32 -3.05 17.62
N GLN A 131 0.60 -1.90 17.02
CA GLN A 131 0.24 -0.58 17.55
C GLN A 131 -1.17 -0.21 17.06
N TYR A 132 -2.16 -1.02 17.46
CA TYR A 132 -3.50 -0.99 16.86
C TYR A 132 -4.23 0.33 17.09
N THR A 133 -4.08 0.97 18.25
CA THR A 133 -4.72 2.26 18.53
C THR A 133 -4.19 3.38 17.62
N GLU A 134 -2.88 3.44 17.43
CA GLU A 134 -2.26 4.39 16.48
C GLU A 134 -2.69 4.08 15.04
N ALA A 135 -2.69 2.80 14.64
CA ALA A 135 -3.11 2.37 13.31
C ALA A 135 -4.58 2.77 13.02
N ILE A 136 -5.47 2.63 14.00
CA ILE A 136 -6.88 3.09 13.89
C ILE A 136 -6.93 4.59 13.71
N SER A 137 -6.20 5.37 14.50
CA SER A 137 -6.20 6.83 14.39
C SER A 137 -5.77 7.29 12.99
N VAL A 138 -4.73 6.68 12.43
CA VAL A 138 -4.26 6.98 11.07
C VAL A 138 -5.29 6.53 10.02
N GLY A 139 -5.83 5.32 10.15
CA GLY A 139 -6.81 4.76 9.22
C GLY A 139 -8.15 5.51 9.20
N GLU A 140 -8.69 5.89 10.37
CA GLU A 140 -9.93 6.68 10.47
C GLU A 140 -9.75 8.06 9.85
N LYS A 141 -8.59 8.70 10.05
CA LYS A 141 -8.27 9.99 9.42
C LYS A 141 -8.24 9.86 7.90
N LEU A 142 -7.58 8.83 7.36
CA LEU A 142 -7.57 8.56 5.92
C LEU A 142 -8.97 8.25 5.37
N TYR A 143 -9.76 7.48 6.09
CA TYR A 143 -11.10 7.08 5.68
C TYR A 143 -12.05 8.28 5.48
N GLN A 144 -11.89 9.37 6.23
CA GLN A 144 -12.68 10.59 6.06
C GLN A 144 -12.55 11.23 4.68
N PHE A 145 -11.43 10.98 3.99
CA PHE A 145 -11.10 11.56 2.68
C PHE A 145 -11.08 10.51 1.57
N ILE A 146 -11.64 9.32 1.80
CA ILE A 146 -11.47 8.18 0.89
C ILE A 146 -12.41 8.21 -0.33
N GLU A 147 -13.49 8.98 -0.28
CA GLU A 147 -14.50 9.06 -1.35
C GLU A 147 -13.95 9.42 -2.74
N PRO A 148 -13.02 10.39 -2.92
CA PRO A 148 -12.44 10.70 -4.22
C PRO A 148 -11.48 9.64 -4.78
N PHE A 149 -11.11 8.62 -3.99
CA PHE A 149 -10.13 7.63 -4.39
C PHE A 149 -10.73 6.44 -5.16
N GLU A 150 -9.86 5.71 -5.86
CA GLU A 150 -10.27 4.47 -6.54
C GLU A 150 -10.88 3.45 -5.57
N GLU A 151 -11.91 2.75 -6.04
CA GLU A 151 -12.67 1.77 -5.27
C GLU A 151 -11.77 0.72 -4.59
N LYS A 152 -10.73 0.23 -5.28
CA LYS A 152 -9.80 -0.77 -4.75
C LYS A 152 -8.98 -0.24 -3.58
N PHE A 153 -8.60 1.04 -3.63
CA PHE A 153 -7.88 1.67 -2.53
C PHE A 153 -8.81 1.89 -1.33
N ALA A 154 -10.02 2.39 -1.58
CA ALA A 154 -11.03 2.54 -0.54
C ALA A 154 -11.35 1.20 0.17
N GLN A 155 -11.54 0.13 -0.60
CA GLN A 155 -11.72 -1.22 -0.07
C GLN A 155 -10.55 -1.67 0.81
N ALA A 156 -9.30 -1.42 0.38
CA ALA A 156 -8.12 -1.78 1.15
C ALA A 156 -8.06 -1.05 2.51
N VAL A 157 -8.37 0.25 2.54
CA VAL A 157 -8.48 1.03 3.78
C VAL A 157 -9.59 0.47 4.68
N CYS A 158 -10.76 0.16 4.11
CA CYS A 158 -11.87 -0.41 4.85
C CYS A 158 -11.54 -1.77 5.46
N PHE A 159 -10.93 -2.68 4.70
CA PHE A 159 -10.53 -4.00 5.22
C PHE A 159 -9.53 -3.89 6.36
N LEU A 160 -8.52 -3.02 6.24
CA LEU A 160 -7.58 -2.75 7.32
C LEU A 160 -8.28 -2.26 8.58
N LEU A 161 -9.22 -1.32 8.46
CA LEU A 161 -10.00 -0.81 9.59
C LEU A 161 -10.91 -1.86 10.21
N VAL A 162 -11.54 -2.73 9.41
CA VAL A 162 -12.32 -3.87 9.92
C VAL A 162 -11.44 -4.77 10.78
N ASP A 163 -10.27 -5.18 10.28
CA ASP A 163 -9.33 -6.03 11.03
C ASP A 163 -8.91 -5.35 12.34
N LEU A 164 -8.58 -4.06 12.29
CA LEU A 164 -8.21 -3.27 13.47
C LEU A 164 -9.33 -3.15 14.49
N TYR A 165 -10.57 -2.93 14.06
CA TYR A 165 -11.72 -2.88 14.95
C TYR A 165 -12.00 -4.24 15.59
N ILE A 166 -11.86 -5.33 14.85
CA ILE A 166 -11.98 -6.69 15.40
C ILE A 166 -10.90 -6.93 16.45
N LEU A 167 -9.64 -6.62 16.15
CA LEU A 167 -8.50 -6.78 17.07
C LEU A 167 -8.60 -5.93 18.34
N THR A 168 -9.36 -4.83 18.29
CA THR A 168 -9.59 -3.93 19.43
C THR A 168 -10.99 -4.06 20.03
N TYR A 169 -11.72 -5.12 19.68
CA TYR A 169 -13.06 -5.44 20.21
C TYR A 169 -14.14 -4.38 19.94
N GLN A 170 -14.01 -3.59 18.87
CA GLN A 170 -14.98 -2.58 18.41
C GLN A 170 -15.95 -3.18 17.37
N ALA A 171 -16.69 -4.22 17.75
CA ALA A 171 -17.52 -5.00 16.83
C ALA A 171 -18.59 -4.17 16.09
N GLU A 172 -19.19 -3.17 16.73
CA GLU A 172 -20.19 -2.30 16.11
C GLU A 172 -19.62 -1.48 14.95
N LYS A 173 -18.43 -0.91 15.13
CA LYS A 173 -17.72 -0.18 14.06
C LYS A 173 -17.32 -1.10 12.92
N ALA A 174 -16.81 -2.30 13.23
CA ALA A 174 -16.48 -3.30 12.22
C ALA A 174 -17.72 -3.70 11.40
N LEU A 175 -18.85 -3.96 12.05
CA LEU A 175 -20.10 -4.31 11.40
C LEU A 175 -20.60 -3.20 10.48
N HIS A 176 -20.53 -1.94 10.93
CA HIS A 176 -20.91 -0.80 10.10
C HIS A 176 -20.06 -0.72 8.83
N LEU A 177 -18.73 -0.88 8.96
CA LEU A 177 -17.81 -0.78 7.84
C LEU A 177 -17.94 -1.98 6.88
N LEU A 178 -18.25 -3.17 7.38
CA LEU A 178 -18.59 -4.33 6.54
C LEU A 178 -19.83 -4.09 5.69
N ALA A 179 -20.86 -3.42 6.23
CA ALA A 179 -22.06 -3.06 5.45
C ALA A 179 -21.75 -2.02 4.37
N VAL A 180 -20.78 -1.13 4.59
CA VAL A 180 -20.28 -0.20 3.56
C VAL A 180 -19.54 -0.97 2.47
N LEU A 181 -18.62 -1.87 2.85
CA LEU A 181 -17.88 -2.74 1.94
C LEU A 181 -18.80 -3.58 1.05
N GLU A 182 -19.87 -4.17 1.61
CA GLU A 182 -20.84 -4.97 0.86
C GLU A 182 -21.51 -4.14 -0.25
N LYS A 183 -21.84 -2.87 0.04
CA LYS A 183 -22.42 -1.95 -0.96
C LYS A 183 -21.41 -1.60 -2.04
N MET A 184 -20.15 -1.34 -1.68
CA MET A 184 -19.07 -1.06 -2.65
C MET A 184 -18.92 -2.23 -3.64
N ILE A 185 -18.78 -3.45 -3.13
CA ILE A 185 -18.60 -4.66 -3.95
C ILE A 185 -19.82 -4.93 -4.84
N SER A 186 -21.03 -4.72 -4.32
CA SER A 186 -22.27 -4.96 -5.07
C SER A 186 -22.48 -3.99 -6.22
N GLN A 187 -21.99 -2.75 -6.10
CA GLN A 187 -22.08 -1.73 -7.14
C GLN A 187 -21.07 -1.96 -8.28
N GLY A 188 -19.87 -2.48 -7.97
CA GLY A 188 -18.84 -2.81 -8.97
C GLY A 188 -19.24 -3.92 -9.95
N ASN A 189 -20.13 -4.84 -9.55
CA ASN A 189 -20.53 -5.99 -10.37
C ASN A 189 -21.65 -5.71 -11.39
N ASN A 190 -22.34 -4.57 -11.31
CA ASN A 190 -23.45 -4.26 -12.22
C ASN A 190 -23.00 -3.80 -13.62
N ASN A 191 -21.69 -3.71 -13.89
CA ASN A 191 -21.21 -3.11 -15.14
C ASN A 191 -20.24 -3.91 -16.01
N LYS A 192 -19.88 -5.17 -15.70
CA LYS A 192 -19.08 -6.00 -16.63
C LYS A 192 -19.47 -7.48 -16.58
N ASN A 193 -19.94 -7.96 -17.73
CA ASN A 193 -20.08 -9.38 -18.05
C ASN A 193 -18.81 -10.17 -17.71
N GLY A 194 -18.99 -11.22 -16.90
CA GLY A 194 -18.33 -12.51 -17.03
C GLY A 194 -16.81 -12.54 -17.09
N LYS A 195 -16.19 -12.70 -15.91
CA LYS A 195 -15.23 -13.78 -15.61
C LYS A 195 -14.98 -13.77 -14.11
N ASN A 196 -15.23 -14.92 -13.48
CA ASN A 196 -14.97 -15.17 -12.06
C ASN A 196 -13.50 -14.89 -11.75
N GLU A 197 -13.19 -13.76 -11.09
CA GLU A 197 -11.95 -13.61 -10.36
C GLU A 197 -12.19 -14.10 -8.93
N VAL A 198 -11.52 -15.20 -8.61
CA VAL A 198 -11.51 -15.81 -7.29
C VAL A 198 -10.87 -14.80 -6.32
N ILE A 199 -11.68 -14.27 -5.41
CA ILE A 199 -11.21 -13.46 -4.30
C ILE A 199 -10.38 -14.37 -3.39
N PHE A 200 -9.05 -14.28 -3.49
CA PHE A 200 -8.17 -14.86 -2.49
C PHE A 200 -8.26 -13.99 -1.23
N LEU A 201 -9.14 -14.38 -0.31
CA LEU A 201 -9.00 -14.02 1.09
C LEU A 201 -7.97 -14.98 1.71
N LYS A 202 -6.70 -14.56 1.76
CA LYS A 202 -5.69 -14.97 2.74
C LYS A 202 -4.42 -14.13 2.62
#